data_AF-V9EU85-F1
#
_entry.id   AF-V9EU85-F1
#
_cell.length_a   1.000
_cell.length_b   1.000
_cell.length_c   1.000
_cell.angle_alpha   90.00
_cell.angle_beta   90.00
_cell.angle_gamma   90.00
#
_symmetry.space_group_name_H-M   'P 1'
#
loop_
_entity.id
_entity.type
_entity.pdbx_description
1 polymer ?
#
loop_
_entity_poly.entity_id
_entity_poly.type
_entity_poly.pdbx_seq_one_letter_code
_entity_poly.pdbx_strand_id
1 'polypeptide(L)'
;MADDQNNIRTGELENESETPHFDALFAQYSTSDGTFGTEHLGSLLVDMGFNASPKVIDRALDDMDPNATGEIAKLTFLEWFEENADDIDDAPAAPTQSSLLASRTQQQEEAYSELQSAMLDAKKQRQQAENDAQLLANRLTHLRAEDARAQKRIEEAKRRAREIEAIKKRNEDKQRVKQEALEQMQRDIKAQREYNNAVQSLSRERRNQVIAEYTSHRAQIVQDARAERKTNLNQIKQQRERDRSWLAERSQEIRDKERRAIRQRQAAQKSYEKELLKKARDKLAQEHEKRLLSEKKIYSMEAEEAELIAKLRVTQELQRAAYEELEFVMQDDGRSL
;
A
#
# COMPACT_ATOMS: atom_id res chain seq x y z
N MET A 1 -13.01 -32.28 34.20
CA MET A 1 -14.37 -32.20 34.76
C MET A 1 -15.34 -32.18 33.59
N ALA A 2 -16.24 -33.17 33.57
CA ALA A 2 -17.39 -33.41 32.68
C ALA A 2 -17.05 -33.62 31.19
N ASP A 3 -17.11 -34.82 30.61
CA ASP A 3 -18.21 -35.79 30.42
C ASP A 3 -19.22 -35.41 29.33
N ASP A 4 -19.74 -36.47 28.68
CA ASP A 4 -20.78 -36.58 27.64
C ASP A 4 -20.32 -36.53 26.16
N GLN A 5 -20.66 -37.48 25.27
CA GLN A 5 -21.51 -38.67 25.37
C GLN A 5 -21.29 -39.57 24.13
N ASN A 6 -21.18 -40.88 24.35
CA ASN A 6 -21.44 -41.94 23.36
C ASN A 6 -22.94 -42.00 23.04
N ASN A 7 -23.34 -42.05 21.76
CA ASN A 7 -24.50 -42.87 21.33
C ASN A 7 -24.54 -43.05 19.80
N ILE A 8 -23.85 -44.06 19.28
CA ILE A 8 -24.11 -44.58 17.93
C ILE A 8 -25.30 -45.54 18.08
N ARG A 9 -26.49 -45.07 17.71
CA ARG A 9 -27.69 -45.90 17.63
C ARG A 9 -27.77 -46.57 16.25
N THR A 10 -27.63 -47.89 16.30
CA THR A 10 -28.16 -48.89 15.39
C THR A 10 -29.60 -48.57 14.97
N GLY A 11 -29.83 -48.53 13.66
CA GLY A 11 -31.16 -48.56 13.06
C GLY A 11 -31.36 -49.89 12.35
N GLU A 12 -32.07 -50.80 13.00
CA GLU A 12 -32.66 -52.01 12.42
C GLU A 12 -33.67 -51.60 11.34
N LEU A 13 -33.52 -52.15 10.13
CA LEU A 13 -34.50 -52.06 9.06
C LEU A 13 -35.47 -53.24 9.20
N GLU A 14 -36.58 -53.00 9.90
CA GLU A 14 -37.76 -53.87 9.79
C GLU A 14 -38.37 -53.63 8.39
N ASN A 15 -38.19 -54.60 7.50
CA ASN A 15 -38.90 -54.66 6.22
C ASN A 15 -40.35 -55.05 6.51
N GLU A 16 -41.23 -54.06 6.73
CA GLU A 16 -42.68 -54.25 6.68
C GLU A 16 -43.06 -54.65 5.25
N SER A 17 -43.52 -55.90 5.04
CA SER A 17 -43.91 -56.39 3.73
C SER A 17 -45.28 -55.85 3.31
N GLU A 18 -45.41 -55.48 2.03
CA GLU A 18 -46.59 -54.82 1.48
C GLU A 18 -47.83 -55.74 1.37
N THR A 19 -47.68 -57.07 1.60
CA THR A 19 -48.76 -58.07 1.47
C THR A 19 -48.78 -59.09 2.63
N PRO A 20 -49.01 -58.67 3.89
CA PRO A 20 -48.86 -59.54 5.07
C PRO A 20 -49.81 -60.74 5.11
N HIS A 21 -50.96 -60.67 4.40
CA HIS A 21 -51.91 -61.77 4.33
C HIS A 21 -51.44 -62.89 3.38
N PHE A 22 -50.89 -62.53 2.21
CA PHE A 22 -50.30 -63.49 1.27
C PHE A 22 -49.05 -64.13 1.86
N ASP A 23 -48.25 -63.36 2.60
CA ASP A 23 -47.03 -63.82 3.24
C ASP A 23 -47.28 -64.95 4.24
N ALA A 24 -48.38 -64.89 5.00
CA ALA A 24 -48.75 -65.90 5.99
C ALA A 24 -49.22 -67.22 5.34
N LEU A 25 -49.88 -67.16 4.18
CA LEU A 25 -50.31 -68.34 3.41
C LEU A 25 -49.11 -68.97 2.68
N PHE A 26 -48.25 -68.13 2.10
CA PHE A 26 -47.05 -68.58 1.41
C PHE A 26 -46.04 -69.26 2.32
N ALA A 27 -45.91 -68.80 3.57
CA ALA A 27 -44.99 -69.36 4.56
C ALA A 27 -45.29 -70.84 4.89
N GLN A 28 -46.51 -71.33 4.64
CA GLN A 28 -46.88 -72.73 4.87
C GLN A 28 -46.33 -73.68 3.80
N TYR A 29 -46.02 -73.16 2.61
CA TYR A 29 -45.60 -73.94 1.44
C TYR A 29 -44.20 -73.53 0.94
N SER A 30 -43.59 -72.49 1.52
CA SER A 30 -42.28 -71.97 1.11
C SER A 30 -41.11 -72.79 1.66
N THR A 31 -40.11 -73.03 0.82
CA THR A 31 -38.78 -73.52 1.21
C THR A 31 -37.92 -72.32 1.67
N SER A 32 -36.84 -72.55 2.41
CA SER A 32 -36.03 -71.50 3.11
C SER A 32 -35.55 -70.33 2.25
N ASP A 33 -35.58 -70.48 0.92
CA ASP A 33 -35.04 -69.54 -0.05
C ASP A 33 -36.13 -68.70 -0.76
N GLY A 34 -37.39 -68.74 -0.28
CA GLY A 34 -38.47 -67.90 -0.81
C GLY A 34 -39.13 -68.41 -2.10
N THR A 35 -38.90 -69.69 -2.43
CA THR A 35 -39.57 -70.46 -3.48
C THR A 35 -40.56 -71.46 -2.87
N PHE A 36 -41.56 -71.90 -3.65
CA PHE A 36 -42.47 -72.99 -3.27
C PHE A 36 -42.57 -74.01 -4.40
N GLY A 37 -42.82 -75.27 -4.06
CA GLY A 37 -42.94 -76.34 -5.06
C GLY A 37 -44.17 -76.17 -5.96
N THR A 38 -44.01 -76.44 -7.26
CA THR A 38 -45.08 -76.38 -8.27
C THR A 38 -46.30 -77.25 -7.90
N GLU A 39 -46.09 -78.36 -7.18
CA GLU A 39 -47.13 -79.26 -6.68
C GLU A 39 -48.07 -78.60 -5.67
N HIS A 40 -47.65 -77.50 -5.04
CA HIS A 40 -48.44 -76.78 -4.04
C HIS A 40 -49.27 -75.64 -4.63
N LEU A 41 -49.09 -75.29 -5.92
CA LEU A 41 -49.80 -74.18 -6.56
C LEU A 41 -51.33 -74.34 -6.54
N GLY A 42 -51.83 -75.54 -6.84
CA GLY A 42 -53.27 -75.81 -6.82
C GLY A 42 -53.87 -75.70 -5.42
N SER A 43 -53.17 -76.20 -4.39
CA SER A 43 -53.60 -76.08 -2.99
C SER A 43 -53.56 -74.63 -2.50
N LEU A 44 -52.53 -73.88 -2.90
CA LEU A 44 -52.39 -72.46 -2.56
C LEU A 44 -53.54 -71.62 -3.14
N LEU A 45 -53.93 -71.86 -4.41
CA LEU A 45 -55.06 -71.19 -5.06
C LEU A 45 -56.41 -71.50 -4.36
N VAL A 46 -56.60 -72.75 -3.94
CA VAL A 46 -57.79 -73.17 -3.17
C VAL A 46 -57.83 -72.50 -1.79
N ASP A 47 -56.69 -72.44 -1.09
CA ASP A 47 -56.60 -71.78 0.22
C ASP A 47 -56.79 -70.27 0.13
N MET A 48 -56.52 -69.67 -1.04
CA MET A 48 -56.86 -68.27 -1.35
C MET A 48 -58.32 -68.09 -1.82
N GLY A 49 -59.11 -69.15 -1.90
CA GLY A 49 -60.54 -69.13 -2.21
C GLY A 49 -60.88 -69.25 -3.70
N PHE A 50 -59.92 -69.56 -4.56
CA PHE A 50 -60.13 -69.74 -5.99
C PHE A 50 -60.25 -71.22 -6.36
N ASN A 51 -61.30 -71.58 -7.12
CA ASN A 51 -61.47 -72.94 -7.61
C ASN A 51 -60.99 -73.05 -9.07
N ALA A 52 -59.67 -73.00 -9.27
CA ALA A 52 -59.07 -73.05 -10.59
C ALA A 52 -59.26 -74.43 -11.25
N SER A 53 -59.70 -74.46 -12.51
CA SER A 53 -59.76 -75.71 -13.27
C SER A 53 -58.35 -76.25 -13.56
N PRO A 54 -58.14 -77.57 -13.72
CA PRO A 54 -56.81 -78.15 -13.98
C PRO A 54 -56.10 -77.53 -15.19
N LYS A 55 -56.85 -77.11 -16.21
CA LYS A 55 -56.31 -76.44 -17.40
C LYS A 55 -55.73 -75.06 -17.11
N VAL A 56 -56.31 -74.34 -16.14
CA VAL A 56 -55.84 -73.03 -15.71
C VAL A 56 -54.56 -73.20 -14.90
N ILE A 57 -54.49 -74.24 -14.06
CA ILE A 57 -53.28 -74.57 -13.29
C ILE A 57 -52.14 -74.96 -14.23
N ASP A 58 -52.38 -75.82 -15.22
CA ASP A 58 -51.34 -76.24 -16.19
C ASP A 58 -50.78 -75.03 -16.97
N ARG A 59 -51.67 -74.13 -17.42
CA ARG A 59 -51.26 -72.88 -18.09
C ARG A 59 -50.45 -71.97 -17.17
N ALA A 60 -50.87 -71.84 -15.90
CA ALA A 60 -50.16 -71.06 -14.91
C ALA A 60 -48.75 -71.61 -14.65
N LEU A 61 -48.58 -72.93 -14.66
CA LEU A 61 -47.28 -73.59 -14.53
C LEU A 61 -46.38 -73.36 -15.75
N ASP A 62 -46.92 -73.46 -16.97
CA ASP A 62 -46.16 -73.16 -18.20
C ASP A 62 -45.62 -71.71 -18.21
N ASP A 63 -46.41 -70.77 -17.69
CA ASP A 63 -46.06 -69.35 -17.67
C ASP A 63 -45.07 -69.01 -16.53
N MET A 64 -45.20 -69.63 -15.35
CA MET A 64 -44.36 -69.32 -14.17
C MET A 64 -43.10 -70.19 -14.03
N ASP A 65 -43.11 -71.43 -14.52
CA ASP A 65 -41.96 -72.34 -14.52
C ASP A 65 -41.72 -72.96 -15.92
N PRO A 66 -41.38 -72.12 -16.93
CA PRO A 66 -41.20 -72.58 -18.31
C PRO A 66 -40.03 -73.57 -18.49
N ASN A 67 -39.13 -73.64 -17.50
CA ASN A 67 -37.97 -74.53 -17.51
C ASN A 67 -38.20 -75.83 -16.73
N ALA A 68 -39.41 -76.05 -16.17
CA ALA A 68 -39.78 -77.21 -15.36
C ALA A 68 -38.79 -77.48 -14.21
N THR A 69 -38.36 -76.41 -13.54
CA THR A 69 -37.46 -76.47 -12.39
C THR A 69 -38.12 -77.09 -11.16
N GLY A 70 -39.46 -77.10 -11.12
CA GLY A 70 -40.27 -77.65 -10.04
C GLY A 70 -40.47 -76.67 -8.88
N GLU A 71 -39.88 -75.48 -8.95
CA GLU A 71 -39.95 -74.45 -7.92
C GLU A 71 -40.38 -73.10 -8.53
N ILE A 72 -41.35 -72.44 -7.90
CA ILE A 72 -41.85 -71.13 -8.31
C ILE A 72 -41.43 -70.10 -7.26
N ALA A 73 -40.85 -68.98 -7.69
CA ALA A 73 -40.50 -67.88 -6.79
C ALA A 73 -41.75 -67.08 -6.40
N LYS A 74 -41.81 -66.62 -5.15
CA LYS A 74 -42.95 -65.85 -4.63
C LYS A 74 -43.29 -64.62 -5.45
N LEU A 75 -42.27 -63.89 -5.91
CA LEU A 75 -42.46 -62.67 -6.69
C LEU A 75 -43.11 -62.98 -8.06
N THR A 76 -42.66 -64.06 -8.71
CA THR A 76 -43.21 -64.54 -10.00
C THR A 76 -44.67 -64.94 -9.86
N PHE A 77 -45.05 -65.59 -8.76
CA PHE A 77 -46.43 -65.93 -8.48
C PHE A 77 -47.32 -64.69 -8.27
N LEU A 78 -46.85 -63.70 -7.49
CA LEU A 78 -47.63 -62.49 -7.22
C LEU A 78 -47.83 -61.65 -8.49
N GLU A 79 -46.82 -61.54 -9.34
CA GLU A 79 -46.91 -60.85 -10.63
C GLU A 79 -47.90 -61.54 -11.57
N TRP A 80 -47.82 -62.87 -11.69
CA TRP A 80 -48.79 -63.64 -12.48
C TRP A 80 -50.21 -63.54 -11.92
N PHE A 81 -50.38 -63.58 -10.60
CA PHE A 81 -51.68 -63.52 -9.95
C PHE A 81 -52.33 -62.14 -10.11
N GLU A 82 -51.58 -61.04 -9.98
CA GLU A 82 -52.10 -59.69 -10.23
C GLU A 82 -52.63 -59.51 -11.65
N GLU A 83 -51.99 -60.15 -12.64
CA GLU A 83 -52.39 -60.04 -14.04
C GLU A 83 -53.55 -60.96 -14.44
N ASN A 84 -53.75 -62.09 -13.75
CA ASN A 84 -54.69 -63.13 -14.18
C ASN A 84 -55.82 -63.42 -13.17
N ALA A 85 -55.87 -62.76 -12.01
CA ALA A 85 -56.86 -63.03 -10.94
C ALA A 85 -58.33 -62.95 -11.39
N ASP A 86 -58.66 -62.06 -12.34
CA ASP A 86 -60.03 -61.84 -12.80
C ASP A 86 -60.56 -62.97 -13.72
N ASP A 87 -59.67 -63.76 -14.33
CA ASP A 87 -60.01 -64.80 -15.31
C ASP A 87 -60.08 -66.23 -14.70
N ILE A 88 -59.88 -66.36 -13.39
CA ILE A 88 -59.79 -67.67 -12.70
C ILE A 88 -61.17 -68.29 -12.42
N ASP A 89 -62.27 -67.52 -12.46
CA ASP A 89 -63.61 -67.93 -11.96
C ASP A 89 -64.69 -68.18 -13.06
N ASP A 90 -64.30 -68.50 -14.30
CA ASP A 90 -65.26 -68.65 -15.41
C ASP A 90 -65.96 -70.03 -15.45
N ALA A 91 -67.25 -70.05 -15.07
CA ALA A 91 -68.18 -71.15 -15.35
C ALA A 91 -69.61 -70.63 -15.65
N PRO A 92 -70.17 -70.83 -16.86
CA PRO A 92 -71.57 -70.54 -17.13
C PRO A 92 -72.45 -71.80 -17.24
N ALA A 93 -73.60 -71.77 -16.55
CA ALA A 93 -74.72 -72.67 -16.78
C ALA A 93 -76.05 -71.88 -16.79
N ALA A 94 -76.79 -71.90 -17.91
CA ALA A 94 -78.24 -71.61 -17.92
C ALA A 94 -78.95 -72.11 -19.20
N PRO A 95 -80.18 -72.67 -19.11
CA PRO A 95 -81.00 -73.11 -20.25
C PRO A 95 -82.22 -72.20 -20.56
N THR A 96 -82.59 -72.21 -21.85
CA THR A 96 -83.90 -72.06 -22.57
C THR A 96 -85.23 -71.72 -21.86
N GLN A 97 -86.10 -70.89 -22.49
CA GLN A 97 -87.36 -71.29 -23.19
C GLN A 97 -88.29 -70.11 -23.65
N SER A 98 -88.72 -70.15 -24.93
CA SER A 98 -90.08 -70.01 -25.54
C SER A 98 -91.29 -69.56 -24.69
N SER A 99 -92.44 -69.02 -25.17
CA SER A 99 -93.02 -68.60 -26.47
C SER A 99 -94.52 -68.23 -26.23
N LEU A 100 -94.98 -67.09 -26.80
CA LEU A 100 -96.28 -66.82 -27.47
C LEU A 100 -97.69 -66.83 -26.77
N LEU A 101 -98.44 -65.73 -27.07
CA LEU A 101 -99.85 -65.57 -27.57
C LEU A 101 -101.04 -66.02 -26.68
N ALA A 102 -102.28 -65.48 -26.72
CA ALA A 102 -102.95 -64.30 -27.31
C ALA A 102 -104.45 -64.26 -26.89
N SER A 103 -105.05 -63.05 -26.87
CA SER A 103 -106.45 -62.65 -27.26
C SER A 103 -107.71 -63.27 -26.60
N ARG A 104 -108.90 -62.66 -26.48
CA ARG A 104 -109.49 -61.28 -26.60
C ARG A 104 -111.03 -61.45 -26.52
N THR A 105 -111.73 -60.75 -25.62
CA THR A 105 -113.21 -60.58 -25.63
C THR A 105 -113.48 -59.09 -25.61
N GLN A 106 -114.13 -58.54 -26.64
CA GLN A 106 -114.19 -57.10 -26.88
C GLN A 106 -115.60 -56.60 -27.12
N GLN A 107 -115.95 -55.56 -26.37
CA GLN A 107 -116.76 -54.38 -26.77
C GLN A 107 -117.60 -53.82 -25.61
N GLN A 108 -117.94 -54.63 -24.60
CA GLN A 108 -118.53 -54.13 -23.34
C GLN A 108 -117.51 -53.95 -22.22
N GLU A 109 -116.42 -54.73 -22.24
CA GLU A 109 -115.21 -54.41 -21.48
C GLU A 109 -114.51 -53.16 -22.04
N GLU A 110 -114.62 -52.82 -23.33
CA GLU A 110 -113.81 -51.74 -23.94
C GLU A 110 -114.05 -50.36 -23.34
N ALA A 111 -115.30 -49.93 -23.08
CA ALA A 111 -115.55 -48.60 -22.52
C ALA A 111 -115.21 -48.48 -21.02
N TYR A 112 -115.45 -49.54 -20.24
CA TYR A 112 -115.08 -49.60 -18.82
C TYR A 112 -113.55 -49.80 -18.67
N SER A 113 -112.94 -50.57 -19.57
CA SER A 113 -111.50 -50.75 -19.73
C SER A 113 -110.83 -49.49 -20.24
N GLU A 114 -111.45 -48.68 -21.10
CA GLU A 114 -110.94 -47.37 -21.53
C GLU A 114 -110.95 -46.36 -20.39
N LEU A 115 -112.01 -46.30 -19.58
CA LEU A 115 -112.05 -45.44 -18.41
C LEU A 115 -111.09 -45.91 -17.31
N GLN A 116 -110.99 -47.22 -17.08
CA GLN A 116 -109.98 -47.80 -16.19
C GLN A 116 -108.56 -47.59 -16.73
N SER A 117 -108.34 -47.68 -18.05
CA SER A 117 -107.06 -47.42 -18.72
C SER A 117 -106.69 -45.95 -18.59
N ALA A 118 -107.62 -45.02 -18.86
CA ALA A 118 -107.37 -43.59 -18.71
C ALA A 118 -107.08 -43.20 -17.25
N MET A 119 -107.76 -43.83 -16.28
CA MET A 119 -107.46 -43.64 -14.85
C MET A 119 -106.12 -44.26 -14.45
N LEU A 120 -105.77 -45.44 -14.97
CA LEU A 120 -104.48 -46.07 -14.76
C LEU A 120 -103.34 -45.28 -15.42
N ASP A 121 -103.57 -44.71 -16.61
CA ASP A 121 -102.64 -43.85 -17.34
C ASP A 121 -102.45 -42.53 -16.61
N ALA A 122 -103.51 -41.89 -16.11
CA ALA A 122 -103.41 -40.70 -15.27
C ALA A 122 -102.65 -41.01 -13.96
N LYS A 123 -102.88 -42.18 -13.36
CA LYS A 123 -102.14 -42.63 -12.16
C LYS A 123 -100.67 -42.91 -12.48
N LYS A 124 -100.38 -43.49 -13.65
CA LYS A 124 -99.03 -43.79 -14.13
C LYS A 124 -98.27 -42.51 -14.51
N GLN A 125 -98.93 -41.53 -15.14
CA GLN A 125 -98.38 -40.20 -15.41
C GLN A 125 -98.12 -39.43 -14.12
N ARG A 126 -99.03 -39.51 -13.13
CA ARG A 126 -98.79 -38.93 -11.80
C ARG A 126 -97.56 -39.57 -11.14
N GLN A 127 -97.48 -40.91 -11.15
CA GLN A 127 -96.34 -41.64 -10.61
C GLN A 127 -95.03 -41.28 -11.33
N GLN A 128 -95.06 -41.13 -12.66
CA GLN A 128 -93.90 -40.67 -13.43
C GLN A 128 -93.49 -39.25 -13.06
N ALA A 129 -94.44 -38.31 -12.97
CA ALA A 129 -94.15 -36.94 -12.54
C ALA A 129 -93.62 -36.87 -11.11
N GLU A 130 -94.10 -37.74 -10.21
CA GLU A 130 -93.63 -37.83 -8.82
C GLU A 130 -92.20 -38.40 -8.76
N ASN A 131 -91.92 -39.43 -9.56
CA ASN A 131 -90.57 -40.00 -9.71
C ASN A 131 -89.60 -38.97 -10.33
N ASP A 132 -90.02 -38.24 -11.35
CA ASP A 132 -89.21 -37.19 -11.99
C ASP A 132 -88.95 -36.02 -11.02
N ALA A 133 -89.95 -35.62 -10.24
CA ALA A 133 -89.80 -34.61 -9.19
C ALA A 133 -88.83 -35.05 -8.09
N GLN A 134 -88.89 -36.33 -7.67
CA GLN A 134 -87.92 -36.91 -6.73
C GLN A 134 -86.51 -36.95 -7.32
N LEU A 135 -86.35 -37.34 -8.59
CA LEU A 135 -85.06 -37.39 -9.26
C LEU A 135 -84.45 -35.98 -9.40
N LEU A 136 -85.27 -34.99 -9.75
CA LEU A 136 -84.89 -33.58 -9.79
C LEU A 136 -84.51 -33.05 -8.40
N ALA A 137 -85.26 -33.39 -7.36
CA ALA A 137 -84.94 -33.01 -5.99
C ALA A 137 -83.60 -33.61 -5.52
N ASN A 138 -83.34 -34.88 -5.84
CA ASN A 138 -82.06 -35.54 -5.57
C ASN A 138 -80.91 -34.85 -6.32
N ARG A 139 -81.09 -34.56 -7.62
CA ARG A 139 -80.10 -33.84 -8.43
C ARG A 139 -79.82 -32.44 -7.91
N LEU A 140 -80.85 -31.68 -7.54
CA LEU A 140 -80.70 -30.36 -6.92
C LEU A 140 -79.95 -30.43 -5.58
N THR A 141 -80.18 -31.47 -4.80
CA THR A 141 -79.47 -31.69 -3.53
C THR A 141 -77.99 -31.96 -3.77
N HIS A 142 -77.65 -32.80 -4.75
CA HIS A 142 -76.27 -33.04 -5.16
C HIS A 142 -75.60 -31.75 -5.68
N LEU A 143 -76.25 -31.01 -6.57
CA LEU A 143 -75.72 -29.75 -7.11
C LEU A 143 -75.49 -28.69 -6.03
N ARG A 144 -76.41 -28.55 -5.06
CA ARG A 144 -76.22 -27.64 -3.92
C ARG A 144 -75.06 -28.07 -3.03
N ALA A 145 -74.89 -29.37 -2.81
CA ALA A 145 -73.75 -29.88 -2.06
C ALA A 145 -72.42 -29.65 -2.80
N GLU A 146 -72.40 -29.78 -4.12
CA GLU A 146 -71.23 -29.46 -4.95
C GLU A 146 -70.92 -27.96 -4.96
N ASP A 147 -71.92 -27.09 -5.12
CA ASP A 147 -71.73 -25.63 -5.06
C ASP A 147 -71.21 -25.20 -3.68
N ALA A 148 -71.77 -25.73 -2.59
CA ALA A 148 -71.26 -25.47 -1.24
C ALA A 148 -69.80 -25.95 -1.06
N ARG A 149 -69.42 -27.09 -1.65
CA ARG A 149 -68.03 -27.58 -1.65
C ARG A 149 -67.11 -26.68 -2.48
N ALA A 150 -67.57 -26.21 -3.64
CA ALA A 150 -66.83 -25.30 -4.50
C ALA A 150 -66.62 -23.93 -3.83
N GLN A 151 -67.66 -23.38 -3.20
CA GLN A 151 -67.59 -22.12 -2.45
C GLN A 151 -66.58 -22.23 -1.30
N LYS A 152 -66.60 -23.32 -0.52
CA LYS A 152 -65.59 -23.57 0.52
C LYS A 152 -64.17 -23.61 -0.04
N ARG A 153 -63.96 -24.27 -1.19
CA ARG A 153 -62.64 -24.30 -1.86
C ARG A 153 -62.21 -22.91 -2.33
N ILE A 154 -63.12 -22.10 -2.86
CA ILE A 154 -62.84 -20.72 -3.28
C ILE A 154 -62.49 -19.85 -2.08
N GLU A 155 -63.22 -19.96 -0.98
CA GLU A 155 -62.93 -19.23 0.26
C GLU A 155 -61.57 -19.59 0.82
N GLU A 156 -61.24 -20.88 0.85
CA GLU A 156 -59.93 -21.35 1.30
C GLU A 156 -58.80 -20.85 0.37
N ALA A 157 -59.00 -20.90 -0.95
CA ALA A 157 -58.05 -20.35 -1.91
C ALA A 157 -57.86 -18.84 -1.73
N LYS A 158 -58.94 -18.08 -1.51
CA LYS A 158 -58.88 -16.64 -1.20
C LYS A 158 -58.18 -16.36 0.13
N ARG A 159 -58.38 -17.22 1.15
CA ARG A 159 -57.69 -17.10 2.44
C ARG A 159 -56.19 -17.32 2.27
N ARG A 160 -55.79 -18.40 1.58
CA ARG A 160 -54.39 -18.71 1.26
C ARG A 160 -53.74 -17.61 0.43
N ALA A 161 -54.44 -17.05 -0.56
CA ALA A 161 -53.94 -15.92 -1.35
C ALA A 161 -53.61 -14.71 -0.47
N ARG A 162 -54.52 -14.33 0.44
CA ARG A 162 -54.29 -13.23 1.40
C ARG A 162 -53.13 -13.52 2.36
N GLU A 163 -52.99 -14.76 2.83
CA GLU A 163 -51.87 -15.18 3.67
C GLU A 163 -50.53 -15.05 2.92
N ILE A 164 -50.48 -15.47 1.66
CA ILE A 164 -49.28 -15.33 0.80
C ILE A 164 -48.95 -13.86 0.56
N GLU A 165 -49.94 -13.02 0.25
CA GLU A 165 -49.74 -11.58 0.08
C GLU A 165 -49.21 -10.92 1.36
N ALA A 166 -49.75 -11.28 2.53
CA ALA A 166 -49.29 -10.78 3.81
C ALA A 166 -47.83 -11.20 4.10
N ILE A 167 -47.47 -12.45 3.80
CA ILE A 167 -46.08 -12.95 3.94
C ILE A 167 -45.15 -12.21 2.97
N LYS A 168 -45.55 -12.03 1.71
CA LYS A 168 -44.78 -11.31 0.70
C LYS A 168 -44.51 -9.88 1.14
N LYS A 169 -45.55 -9.15 1.59
CA LYS A 169 -45.42 -7.79 2.11
C LYS A 169 -44.48 -7.73 3.31
N ARG A 170 -44.62 -8.65 4.27
CA ARG A 170 -43.74 -8.71 5.45
C ARG A 170 -42.28 -9.00 5.06
N ASN A 171 -42.05 -9.84 4.05
CA ASN A 171 -40.72 -10.14 3.55
C ASN A 171 -40.11 -8.95 2.79
N GLU A 172 -40.90 -8.25 1.99
CA GLU A 172 -40.49 -7.01 1.31
C GLU A 172 -40.11 -5.92 2.31
N ASP A 173 -40.93 -5.70 3.34
CA ASP A 173 -40.63 -4.74 4.41
C ASP A 173 -39.35 -5.11 5.16
N LYS A 174 -39.14 -6.40 5.48
CA LYS A 174 -37.89 -6.88 6.10
C LYS A 174 -36.67 -6.66 5.19
N GLN A 175 -36.81 -6.89 3.88
CA GLN A 175 -35.73 -6.66 2.92
C GLN A 175 -35.42 -5.17 2.80
N ARG A 176 -36.44 -4.30 2.75
CA ARG A 176 -36.27 -2.85 2.71
C ARG A 176 -35.50 -2.35 3.94
N VAL A 177 -35.91 -2.75 5.14
CA VAL A 177 -35.21 -2.38 6.39
C VAL A 177 -33.76 -2.86 6.40
N LYS A 178 -33.50 -4.08 5.90
CA LYS A 178 -32.14 -4.62 5.80
C LYS A 178 -31.28 -3.82 4.81
N GLN A 179 -31.85 -3.43 3.67
CA GLN A 179 -31.16 -2.59 2.68
C GLN A 179 -30.85 -1.20 3.22
N GLU A 180 -31.84 -0.55 3.84
CA GLU A 180 -31.67 0.76 4.49
C GLU A 180 -30.59 0.73 5.57
N ALA A 181 -30.56 -0.33 6.41
CA ALA A 181 -29.54 -0.51 7.43
C ALA A 181 -28.13 -0.70 6.84
N LEU A 182 -28.01 -1.47 5.75
CA LEU A 182 -26.74 -1.67 5.04
C LEU A 182 -26.26 -0.37 4.39
N GLU A 183 -27.15 0.38 3.75
CA GLU A 183 -26.81 1.69 3.17
C GLU A 183 -26.35 2.67 4.24
N GLN A 184 -27.05 2.72 5.37
CA GLN A 184 -26.68 3.60 6.48
C GLN A 184 -25.30 3.23 7.02
N MET A 185 -25.04 1.93 7.26
CA MET A 185 -23.73 1.45 7.68
C MET A 185 -22.62 1.82 6.68
N GLN A 186 -22.89 1.71 5.37
CA GLN A 186 -21.93 2.11 4.34
C GLN A 186 -21.66 3.62 4.34
N ARG A 187 -22.69 4.45 4.53
CA ARG A 187 -22.56 5.91 4.66
C ARG A 187 -21.70 6.26 5.87
N ASP A 188 -21.93 5.62 7.02
CA ASP A 188 -21.17 5.86 8.25
C ASP A 188 -19.70 5.44 8.09
N ILE A 189 -19.43 4.27 7.49
CA ILE A 189 -18.06 3.81 7.18
C ILE A 189 -17.35 4.82 6.26
N LYS A 190 -18.05 5.33 5.23
CA LYS A 190 -17.47 6.29 4.29
C LYS A 190 -17.16 7.61 4.99
N ALA A 191 -18.11 8.15 5.75
CA ALA A 191 -17.92 9.38 6.53
C ALA A 191 -16.76 9.26 7.52
N GLN A 192 -16.64 8.11 8.21
CA GLN A 192 -15.55 7.87 9.15
C GLN A 192 -14.19 7.74 8.45
N ARG A 193 -14.13 7.14 7.26
CA ARG A 193 -12.91 7.10 6.42
C ARG A 193 -12.50 8.49 5.97
N GLU A 194 -13.44 9.31 5.51
CA GLU A 194 -13.18 10.70 5.09
C GLU A 194 -12.67 11.54 6.26
N TYR A 195 -13.31 11.44 7.43
CA TYR A 195 -12.86 12.10 8.65
C TYR A 195 -11.44 11.67 9.06
N ASN A 196 -11.18 10.36 9.09
CA ASN A 196 -9.85 9.84 9.44
C ASN A 196 -8.78 10.30 8.44
N ASN A 197 -9.08 10.30 7.14
CA ASN A 197 -8.17 10.80 6.11
C ASN A 197 -7.89 12.30 6.28
N ALA A 198 -8.91 13.11 6.57
CA ALA A 198 -8.76 14.53 6.84
C ALA A 198 -7.86 14.79 8.06
N VAL A 199 -8.10 14.10 9.17
CA VAL A 199 -7.28 14.20 10.39
C VAL A 199 -5.83 13.78 10.12
N GLN A 200 -5.62 12.69 9.38
CA GLN A 200 -4.26 12.26 9.01
C GLN A 200 -3.57 13.28 8.11
N SER A 201 -4.27 13.88 7.15
CA SER A 201 -3.70 14.90 6.27
C SER A 201 -3.26 16.15 7.03
N LEU A 202 -4.09 16.65 7.96
CA LEU A 202 -3.77 17.79 8.82
C LEU A 202 -2.59 17.50 9.74
N SER A 203 -2.52 16.27 10.28
CA SER A 203 -1.39 15.84 11.11
C SER A 203 -0.08 15.79 10.31
N ARG A 204 -0.12 15.27 9.08
CA ARG A 204 1.03 15.27 8.17
C ARG A 204 1.47 16.69 7.82
N GLU A 205 0.51 17.58 7.52
CA GLU A 205 0.80 18.97 7.19
C GLU A 205 1.45 19.71 8.37
N ARG A 206 0.90 19.57 9.58
CA ARG A 206 1.50 20.14 10.80
C ARG A 206 2.91 19.62 11.03
N ARG A 207 3.15 18.32 10.85
CA ARG A 207 4.49 17.73 10.97
C ARG A 207 5.45 18.33 9.93
N ASN A 208 5.00 18.48 8.70
CA ASN A 208 5.79 19.06 7.62
C ASN A 208 6.12 20.54 7.89
N GLN A 209 5.18 21.31 8.43
CA GLN A 209 5.40 22.70 8.85
C GLN A 209 6.50 22.79 9.92
N VAL A 210 6.41 21.98 10.98
CA VAL A 210 7.43 21.95 12.04
C VAL A 210 8.81 21.57 11.50
N ILE A 211 8.88 20.59 10.60
CA ILE A 211 10.15 20.20 9.96
C ILE A 211 10.69 21.33 9.09
N ALA A 212 9.84 21.97 8.29
CA ALA A 212 10.24 23.08 7.42
C ALA A 212 10.75 24.28 8.22
N GLU A 213 10.09 24.63 9.32
CA GLU A 213 10.52 25.68 10.25
C GLU A 213 11.88 25.36 10.85
N TYR A 214 12.08 24.13 11.35
CA TYR A 214 13.36 23.71 11.93
C TYR A 214 14.50 23.75 10.89
N THR A 215 14.24 23.27 9.67
CA THR A 215 15.23 23.30 8.58
C THR A 215 15.55 24.73 8.16
N SER A 216 14.56 25.60 8.07
CA SER A 216 14.74 27.02 7.75
C SER A 216 15.59 27.71 8.82
N HIS A 217 15.26 27.50 10.10
CA HIS A 217 16.00 28.10 11.21
C HIS A 217 17.47 27.63 11.24
N ARG A 218 17.70 26.33 11.02
CA ARG A 218 19.07 25.80 10.92
C ARG A 218 19.83 26.37 9.72
N ALA A 219 19.17 26.56 8.58
CA ALA A 219 19.78 27.20 7.42
C ALA A 219 20.15 28.65 7.70
N GLN A 220 19.29 29.39 8.42
CA GLN A 220 19.54 30.76 8.84
C GLN A 220 20.76 30.86 9.77
N ILE A 221 20.84 30.02 10.81
CA ILE A 221 22.00 29.97 11.71
C ILE A 221 23.32 29.75 10.94
N VAL A 222 23.31 28.85 9.95
CA VAL A 222 24.49 28.58 9.12
C VAL A 222 24.84 29.78 8.23
N GLN A 223 23.85 30.48 7.68
CA GLN A 223 24.06 31.69 6.90
C GLN A 223 24.65 32.82 7.76
N ASP A 224 24.10 33.04 8.96
CA ASP A 224 24.57 34.05 9.90
C ASP A 224 26.01 33.78 10.32
N ALA A 225 26.33 32.53 10.70
CA ALA A 225 27.70 32.13 11.05
C ALA A 225 28.68 32.32 9.88
N ARG A 226 28.25 32.09 8.63
CA ARG A 226 29.07 32.37 7.43
C ARG A 226 29.26 33.86 7.21
N ALA A 227 28.23 34.67 7.42
CA ALA A 227 28.29 36.11 7.30
C ALA A 227 29.24 36.71 8.34
N GLU A 228 29.12 36.30 9.61
CA GLU A 228 30.03 36.70 10.70
C GLU A 228 31.48 36.30 10.43
N ARG A 229 31.72 35.08 9.94
CA ARG A 229 33.07 34.64 9.57
C ARG A 229 33.65 35.52 8.46
N LYS A 230 32.85 35.88 7.45
CA LYS A 230 33.27 36.74 6.35
C LYS A 230 33.59 38.15 6.83
N THR A 231 32.77 38.74 7.70
CA THR A 231 33.03 40.08 8.26
C THR A 231 34.29 40.08 9.13
N ASN A 232 34.46 39.07 9.99
CA ASN A 232 35.66 38.93 10.82
C ASN A 232 36.94 38.77 9.99
N LEU A 233 36.93 37.92 8.95
CA LEU A 233 38.07 37.78 8.04
C LEU A 233 38.42 39.09 7.33
N ASN A 234 37.42 39.85 6.90
CA ASN A 234 37.62 41.15 6.27
C ASN A 234 38.23 42.16 7.27
N GLN A 235 37.75 42.18 8.52
CA GLN A 235 38.31 43.02 9.57
C GLN A 235 39.77 42.67 9.86
N ILE A 236 40.11 41.38 10.01
CA ILE A 236 41.50 40.92 10.20
C ILE A 236 42.36 41.33 9.01
N LYS A 237 41.87 41.18 7.78
CA LYS A 237 42.61 41.57 6.57
C LYS A 237 42.90 43.07 6.56
N GLN A 238 41.89 43.91 6.83
CA GLN A 238 42.07 45.36 6.91
C GLN A 238 43.02 45.74 8.03
N GLN A 239 42.95 45.09 9.20
CA GLN A 239 43.87 45.34 10.30
C GLN A 239 45.31 45.03 9.91
N ARG A 240 45.57 43.85 9.32
CA ARG A 240 46.90 43.47 8.84
C ARG A 240 47.44 44.42 7.77
N GLU A 241 46.58 44.93 6.90
CA GLU A 241 46.97 45.90 5.88
C GLU A 241 47.35 47.25 6.50
N ARG A 242 46.57 47.73 7.48
CA ARG A 242 46.91 48.92 8.28
C ARG A 242 48.23 48.73 9.01
N ASP A 243 48.41 47.62 9.72
CA ASP A 243 49.65 47.31 10.44
C ASP A 243 50.85 47.25 9.50
N ARG A 244 50.69 46.61 8.33
CA ARG A 244 51.74 46.56 7.30
C ARG A 244 52.08 47.95 6.78
N SER A 245 51.09 48.79 6.51
CA SER A 245 51.32 50.17 6.05
C SER A 245 52.03 51.01 7.11
N TRP A 246 51.62 50.88 8.38
CA TRP A 246 52.24 51.57 9.52
C TRP A 246 53.69 51.13 9.74
N LEU A 247 53.96 49.82 9.70
CA LEU A 247 55.33 49.28 9.79
C LEU A 247 56.21 49.74 8.63
N ALA A 248 55.66 49.81 7.41
CA ALA A 248 56.38 50.28 6.24
C ALA A 248 56.75 51.77 6.36
N GLU A 249 55.80 52.61 6.76
CA GLU A 249 56.01 54.04 7.02
C GLU A 249 57.06 54.24 8.12
N ARG A 250 56.93 53.52 9.25
CA ARG A 250 57.89 53.62 10.36
C ARG A 250 59.29 53.16 9.96
N SER A 251 59.41 52.09 9.17
CA SER A 251 60.68 51.61 8.64
C SER A 251 61.31 52.63 7.69
N GLN A 252 60.50 53.31 6.87
CA GLN A 252 60.97 54.38 6.00
C GLN A 252 61.48 55.58 6.81
N GLU A 253 60.75 56.01 7.84
CA GLU A 253 61.19 57.07 8.74
C GLU A 253 62.55 56.75 9.39
N ILE A 254 62.74 55.52 9.87
CA ILE A 254 64.01 55.07 10.47
C ILE A 254 65.14 55.14 9.45
N ARG A 255 64.92 54.59 8.25
CA ARG A 255 65.91 54.64 7.14
C ARG A 255 66.25 56.07 6.74
N ASP A 256 65.29 56.98 6.77
CA ASP A 256 65.51 58.39 6.43
C ASP A 256 66.21 59.16 7.54
N LYS A 257 65.96 58.82 8.82
CA LYS A 257 66.73 59.35 9.95
C LYS A 257 68.18 58.86 9.91
N GLU A 258 68.39 57.58 9.65
CA GLU A 258 69.73 56.99 9.53
C GLU A 258 70.51 57.60 8.35
N ARG A 259 69.89 57.71 7.17
CA ARG A 259 70.49 58.39 6.01
C ARG A 259 70.85 59.84 6.32
N ARG A 260 69.99 60.58 7.02
CA ARG A 260 70.30 61.96 7.47
C ARG A 260 71.47 62.00 8.43
N ALA A 261 71.52 61.11 9.42
CA ALA A 261 72.62 61.02 10.38
C ALA A 261 73.96 60.69 9.70
N ILE A 262 73.99 59.74 8.76
CA ILE A 262 75.19 59.40 7.98
C ILE A 262 75.64 60.61 7.16
N ARG A 263 74.73 61.28 6.44
CA ARG A 263 75.05 62.49 5.66
C ARG A 263 75.59 63.60 6.56
N GLN A 264 75.01 63.81 7.74
CA GLN A 264 75.47 64.82 8.69
C GLN A 264 76.88 64.49 9.20
N ARG A 265 77.16 63.22 9.53
CA ARG A 265 78.51 62.78 9.95
C ARG A 265 79.54 62.95 8.84
N GLN A 266 79.20 62.58 7.61
CA GLN A 266 80.09 62.77 6.45
C GLN A 266 80.33 64.26 6.17
N ALA A 267 79.29 65.10 6.26
CA ALA A 267 79.42 66.54 6.10
C ALA A 267 80.33 67.13 7.19
N ALA A 268 80.14 66.74 8.45
CA ALA A 268 80.98 67.16 9.57
C ALA A 268 82.44 66.72 9.43
N GLN A 269 82.70 65.49 8.95
CA GLN A 269 84.05 65.01 8.64
C GLN A 269 84.69 65.82 7.52
N LYS A 270 83.97 66.04 6.41
CA LYS A 270 84.47 66.85 5.29
C LYS A 270 84.74 68.30 5.69
N SER A 271 83.90 68.92 6.52
CA SER A 271 84.18 70.26 7.04
C SER A 271 85.39 70.27 7.95
N TYR A 272 85.55 69.28 8.83
CA TYR A 272 86.71 69.17 9.71
C TYR A 272 88.01 68.96 8.91
N GLU A 273 87.99 68.10 7.91
CA GLU A 273 89.13 67.88 7.00
C GLU A 273 89.50 69.16 6.24
N LYS A 274 88.50 69.88 5.70
CA LYS A 274 88.72 71.18 5.05
C LYS A 274 89.33 72.21 6.00
N GLU A 275 88.85 72.29 7.23
CA GLU A 275 89.43 73.18 8.26
C GLU A 275 90.87 72.80 8.60
N LEU A 276 91.17 71.50 8.71
CA LEU A 276 92.52 71.01 8.97
C LEU A 276 93.47 71.34 7.82
N LEU A 277 93.04 71.12 6.57
CA LEU A 277 93.80 71.49 5.37
C LEU A 277 94.04 73.00 5.29
N LYS A 278 93.02 73.81 5.61
CA LYS A 278 93.16 75.27 5.66
C LYS A 278 94.22 75.68 6.69
N LYS A 279 94.14 75.16 7.92
CA LYS A 279 95.14 75.41 8.97
C LYS A 279 96.55 74.96 8.56
N ALA A 280 96.69 73.81 7.90
CA ALA A 280 97.97 73.33 7.39
C ALA A 280 98.54 74.25 6.30
N ARG A 281 97.70 74.71 5.37
CA ARG A 281 98.08 75.68 4.34
C ARG A 281 98.49 77.03 4.95
N ASP A 282 97.74 77.53 5.92
CA ASP A 282 98.04 78.78 6.62
C ASP A 282 99.39 78.67 7.36
N LYS A 283 99.66 77.54 8.04
CA LYS A 283 100.98 77.27 8.65
C LYS A 283 102.12 77.22 7.64
N LEU A 284 101.90 76.56 6.49
CA LEU A 284 102.90 76.48 5.43
C LEU A 284 103.20 77.87 4.83
N ALA A 285 102.18 78.71 4.67
CA ALA A 285 102.35 80.10 4.25
C ALA A 285 103.18 80.91 5.27
N GLN A 286 102.91 80.75 6.57
CA GLN A 286 103.70 81.39 7.63
C GLN A 286 105.16 80.92 7.63
N GLU A 287 105.43 79.63 7.43
CA GLU A 287 106.79 79.10 7.35
C GLU A 287 107.53 79.62 6.10
N HIS A 288 106.85 79.73 4.95
CA HIS A 288 107.42 80.39 3.76
C HIS A 288 107.73 81.86 3.99
N GLU A 289 106.86 82.59 4.69
CA GLU A 289 107.08 84.00 5.03
C GLU A 289 108.29 84.16 5.97
N LYS A 290 108.39 83.34 7.02
CA LYS A 290 109.56 83.31 7.90
C LYS A 290 110.84 82.97 7.15
N ARG A 291 110.79 81.98 6.25
CA ARG A 291 111.92 81.62 5.38
C ARG A 291 112.36 82.81 4.53
N LEU A 292 111.44 83.48 3.84
CA LEU A 292 111.74 84.67 3.04
C LEU A 292 112.34 85.81 3.87
N LEU A 293 111.84 86.03 5.08
CA LEU A 293 112.42 87.02 6.01
C LEU A 293 113.85 86.64 6.42
N SER A 294 114.10 85.36 6.72
CA SER A 294 115.46 84.87 7.03
C SER A 294 116.41 84.95 5.84
N GLU A 295 115.97 84.60 4.63
CA GLU A 295 116.76 84.73 3.39
C GLU A 295 117.09 86.20 3.11
N LYS A 296 116.14 87.12 3.27
CA LYS A 296 116.43 88.57 3.19
C LYS A 296 117.44 89.03 4.23
N LYS A 297 117.36 88.51 5.46
CA LYS A 297 118.32 88.85 6.52
C LYS A 297 119.71 88.29 6.20
N ILE A 298 119.81 87.07 5.68
CA ILE A 298 121.06 86.48 5.19
C ILE A 298 121.63 87.35 4.08
N TYR A 299 120.83 87.73 3.08
CA TYR A 299 121.27 88.61 1.99
C TYR A 299 121.82 89.95 2.49
N SER A 300 121.19 90.56 3.50
CA SER A 300 121.72 91.77 4.17
C SER A 300 123.07 91.52 4.84
N MET A 301 123.21 90.39 5.55
CA MET A 301 124.47 90.03 6.23
C MET A 301 125.58 89.66 5.24
N GLU A 302 125.25 89.01 4.12
CA GLU A 302 126.19 88.72 3.02
C GLU A 302 126.66 90.01 2.34
N ALA A 303 125.76 91.00 2.16
CA ALA A 303 126.14 92.31 1.64
C ALA A 303 127.06 93.07 2.60
N GLU A 304 126.76 93.05 3.90
CA GLU A 304 127.61 93.61 4.95
C GLU A 304 128.97 92.89 5.03
N GLU A 305 129.00 91.57 4.90
CA GLU A 305 130.22 90.75 4.83
C GLU A 305 131.06 91.13 3.61
N ALA A 306 130.45 91.23 2.42
CA ALA A 306 131.13 91.64 1.20
C ALA A 306 131.75 93.04 1.33
N GLU A 307 131.07 93.97 2.00
CA GLU A 307 131.59 95.31 2.28
C GLU A 307 132.77 95.27 3.27
N LEU A 308 132.69 94.43 4.32
CA LEU A 308 133.77 94.22 5.27
C LEU A 308 134.99 93.57 4.61
N ILE A 309 134.80 92.59 3.74
CA ILE A 309 135.89 91.95 2.96
C ILE A 309 136.55 92.99 2.03
N ALA A 310 135.76 93.84 1.39
CA ALA A 310 136.29 94.93 0.55
C ALA A 310 137.14 95.91 1.39
N LYS A 311 136.64 96.32 2.57
CA LYS A 311 137.40 97.16 3.51
C LYS A 311 138.69 96.47 3.98
N LEU A 312 138.63 95.17 4.28
CA LEU A 312 139.79 94.39 4.74
C LEU A 312 140.88 94.28 3.66
N ARG A 313 140.48 94.13 2.38
CA ARG A 313 141.42 94.20 1.25
C ARG A 313 142.09 95.56 1.15
N VAL A 314 141.33 96.65 1.31
CA VAL A 314 141.88 98.01 1.31
C VAL A 314 142.86 98.21 2.47
N THR A 315 142.55 97.73 3.69
CA THR A 315 143.50 97.82 4.81
C THR A 315 144.73 96.94 4.62
N GLN A 316 144.62 95.77 3.98
CA GLN A 316 145.78 94.94 3.65
C GLN A 316 146.65 95.57 2.56
N GLU A 317 146.07 96.21 1.55
CA GLU A 317 146.80 97.02 0.57
C GLU A 317 147.49 98.21 1.26
N LEU A 318 146.83 98.87 2.21
CA LEU A 318 147.42 99.96 2.99
C LEU A 318 148.58 99.48 3.89
N GLN A 319 148.46 98.30 4.50
CA GLN A 319 149.55 97.68 5.25
C GLN A 319 150.71 97.30 4.34
N ARG A 320 150.43 96.79 3.13
CA ARG A 320 151.48 96.50 2.14
C ARG A 320 152.23 97.77 1.75
N ALA A 321 151.51 98.86 1.49
CA ALA A 321 152.10 100.16 1.21
C ALA A 321 152.94 100.69 2.39
N ALA A 322 152.44 100.56 3.64
CA ALA A 322 153.17 100.98 4.83
C ALA A 322 154.42 100.12 5.10
N TYR A 323 154.41 98.82 4.78
CA TYR A 323 155.59 97.96 4.86
C TYR A 323 156.61 98.25 3.75
N GLU A 324 156.17 98.59 2.53
CA GLU A 324 157.07 99.08 1.47
C GLU A 324 157.75 100.40 1.87
N GLU A 325 157.02 101.30 2.55
CA GLU A 325 157.58 102.56 3.07
C GLU A 325 158.60 102.33 4.20
N LEU A 326 158.40 101.30 5.02
CA LEU A 326 159.31 100.91 6.10
C LEU A 326 160.60 100.24 5.56
N GLU A 327 160.50 99.45 4.49
CA GLU A 327 161.67 98.88 3.79
C GLU A 327 162.56 99.97 3.18
N PHE A 328 161.96 101.08 2.72
CA PHE A 328 162.67 102.24 2.19
C PHE A 328 163.44 103.01 3.28
N VAL A 329 162.88 103.15 4.49
CA VAL A 329 163.51 103.86 5.62
C VAL A 329 164.63 103.04 6.28
N MET A 330 164.54 101.71 6.29
CA MET A 330 165.58 100.85 6.88
C MET A 330 166.86 100.71 6.03
N GLN A 331 166.87 101.18 4.76
CA GLN A 331 168.08 101.16 3.92
C GLN A 331 168.96 102.41 4.03
N ASP A 332 168.47 103.53 4.58
CA ASP A 332 169.19 104.82 4.56
C ASP A 332 170.01 105.14 5.84
N ASP A 333 169.81 104.42 6.96
CA ASP A 333 170.56 104.62 8.21
C ASP A 333 171.84 103.76 8.34
N GLY A 334 172.34 103.21 7.23
CA GLY A 334 173.58 102.41 7.16
C GLY A 334 174.88 103.19 6.89
N ARG A 335 174.87 104.54 6.86
CA ARG A 335 176.08 105.36 6.59
C ARG A 335 176.13 106.68 7.38
N SER A 336 176.52 106.62 8.65
CA SER A 336 177.44 107.61 9.25
C SER A 336 177.96 107.18 10.62
N LEU A 337 179.27 106.92 10.63
CA LEU A 337 180.25 106.84 11.74
C LEU A 337 180.16 105.70 12.76
#